data_AF-A0A9E3U6K9-F1
#
_entry.id   AF-A0A9E3U6K9-F1
#
_cell.length_a   1.000
_cell.length_b   1.000
_cell.length_c   1.000
_cell.angle_alpha   90.00
_cell.angle_beta   90.00
_cell.angle_gamma   90.00
#
_symmetry.space_group_name_H-M   'P 1'
#
loop_
_entity.id
_entity.type
_entity.pdbx_description
1 polymer ?
#
loop_
_entity_poly.entity_id
_entity_poly.type
_entity_poly.pdbx_seq_one_letter_code
_entity_poly.pdbx_strand_id
1 'polypeptide(L)'
;MNAARRTIAFALVSAALACSASKGDVPSTDTSPTSPEAAPEAPGPDAGDPPPAKDAGTKEPAPGACSGEANQAACVTCCTTKHEDGAAIYFVALIDCMCAPANCARECETTLCDPDAPKNADASCQACVQDKSSACGSTIKATCTADPQCVAFDACVGQSDCLGKP
;
A
#
# COMPACT_ATOMS: atom_id res chain seq x y z
N MET A 1 -14.78 -18.26 -42.80
CA MET A 1 -15.59 -19.42 -42.37
C MET A 1 -14.59 -20.37 -41.71
N ASN A 2 -14.42 -20.47 -40.39
CA ASN A 2 -15.39 -20.70 -39.33
C ASN A 2 -14.89 -20.10 -38.00
N ALA A 3 -15.71 -19.28 -37.35
CA ALA A 3 -15.48 -18.76 -36.01
C ALA A 3 -16.07 -19.74 -34.99
N ALA A 4 -15.21 -20.45 -34.25
CA ALA A 4 -15.64 -21.29 -33.13
C ALA A 4 -15.70 -20.43 -31.86
N ARG A 5 -16.87 -19.87 -31.56
CA ARG A 5 -17.17 -19.24 -30.27
C ARG A 5 -17.30 -20.34 -29.22
N ARG A 6 -16.32 -20.45 -28.32
CA ARG A 6 -16.44 -21.25 -27.11
C ARG A 6 -16.99 -20.37 -25.99
N THR A 7 -18.26 -20.55 -25.68
CA THR A 7 -18.92 -19.95 -24.52
C THR A 7 -18.45 -20.69 -23.27
N ILE A 8 -17.57 -20.07 -22.48
CA ILE A 8 -17.18 -20.59 -21.15
C ILE A 8 -18.17 -19.99 -20.16
N ALA A 9 -19.04 -20.84 -19.61
CA ALA A 9 -19.94 -20.50 -18.52
C ALA A 9 -19.12 -20.31 -17.24
N PHE A 10 -18.97 -19.06 -16.79
CA PHE A 10 -18.43 -18.74 -15.47
C PHE A 10 -19.48 -19.09 -14.41
N ALA A 11 -19.24 -20.15 -13.65
CA ALA A 11 -19.99 -20.46 -12.45
C ALA A 11 -19.56 -19.49 -11.33
N LEU A 12 -20.45 -18.56 -10.99
CA LEU A 12 -20.32 -17.68 -9.81
C LEU A 12 -20.51 -18.51 -8.54
N VAL A 13 -19.42 -18.92 -7.91
CA VAL A 13 -19.45 -19.44 -6.53
C VAL A 13 -19.43 -18.25 -5.58
N SER A 14 -20.61 -17.93 -5.05
CA SER A 14 -20.78 -16.92 -3.99
C SER A 14 -20.41 -17.54 -2.64
N ALA A 15 -19.20 -17.26 -2.14
CA ALA A 15 -18.81 -17.58 -0.77
C ALA A 15 -19.15 -16.39 0.14
N ALA A 16 -20.26 -16.48 0.86
CA ALA A 16 -20.56 -15.55 1.95
C ALA A 16 -19.78 -15.98 3.21
N LEU A 17 -18.70 -15.25 3.54
CA LEU A 17 -18.09 -15.31 4.86
C LEU A 17 -18.85 -14.38 5.81
N ALA A 18 -19.58 -14.97 6.75
CA ALA A 18 -20.20 -14.26 7.86
C ALA A 18 -19.11 -13.85 8.87
N CYS A 19 -18.88 -12.55 9.03
CA CYS A 19 -18.07 -12.02 10.14
C CYS A 19 -18.87 -12.10 11.45
N SER A 20 -18.46 -13.00 12.34
CA SER A 20 -18.86 -13.01 13.74
C SER A 20 -18.32 -11.76 14.45
N ALA A 21 -19.23 -10.89 14.89
CA ALA A 21 -18.92 -9.73 15.71
C ALA A 21 -18.66 -10.15 17.16
N SER A 22 -17.38 -10.24 17.54
CA SER A 22 -16.98 -10.37 18.95
C SER A 22 -16.97 -8.99 19.60
N LYS A 23 -17.99 -8.69 20.41
CA LYS A 23 -17.96 -7.59 21.38
C LYS A 23 -16.93 -7.94 22.47
N GLY A 24 -15.88 -7.14 22.56
CA GLY A 24 -14.92 -7.18 23.66
C GLY A 24 -15.05 -5.92 24.50
N ASP A 25 -15.62 -6.09 25.69
CA ASP A 25 -15.60 -5.16 26.81
C ASP A 25 -14.17 -4.70 27.15
N VAL A 26 -13.99 -3.39 27.39
CA VAL A 26 -12.92 -2.88 28.24
C VAL A 26 -13.47 -1.84 29.23
N PRO A 27 -13.09 -1.93 30.52
CA PRO A 27 -13.66 -1.12 31.60
C PRO A 27 -12.87 0.18 31.88
N SER A 28 -13.61 1.10 32.51
CA SER A 28 -13.20 2.13 33.47
C SER A 28 -12.24 3.24 33.03
N THR A 29 -12.74 4.48 33.04
CA THR A 29 -12.04 5.56 33.75
C THR A 29 -13.00 6.36 34.63
N ASP A 30 -12.64 6.34 35.90
CA ASP A 30 -13.13 7.13 37.03
C ASP A 30 -13.18 8.62 36.68
N THR A 31 -14.35 9.25 36.80
CA THR A 31 -14.48 10.71 36.77
C THR A 31 -14.88 11.17 38.16
N SER A 32 -13.89 11.47 38.99
CA SER A 32 -14.07 12.22 40.23
C SER A 32 -14.56 13.65 39.92
N PRO A 33 -15.57 14.18 40.64
CA PRO A 33 -16.07 15.52 40.42
C PRO A 33 -15.25 16.55 41.21
N THR A 34 -14.58 17.46 40.52
CA THR A 34 -14.01 18.67 41.15
C THR A 34 -14.85 19.87 40.75
N SER A 35 -15.70 20.31 41.67
CA SER A 35 -16.15 21.70 41.78
C SER A 35 -15.33 22.35 42.89
N PRO A 36 -14.79 23.57 42.70
CA PRO A 36 -15.51 24.71 43.24
C PRO A 36 -15.51 25.95 42.32
N GLU A 37 -16.73 26.46 42.16
CA GLU A 37 -17.17 27.87 42.20
C GLU A 37 -16.09 28.95 42.46
N ALA A 38 -15.91 29.85 41.50
CA ALA A 38 -15.29 31.16 41.70
C ALA A 38 -16.21 32.25 41.14
N ALA A 39 -16.56 33.21 42.00
CA ALA A 39 -17.40 34.38 41.73
C ALA A 39 -16.58 35.55 41.11
N PRO A 40 -17.14 36.76 40.93
CA PRO A 40 -17.46 37.37 39.64
C PRO A 40 -16.46 38.47 39.18
N GLU A 41 -16.73 38.91 37.95
CA GLU A 41 -16.05 39.88 37.09
C GLU A 41 -15.49 41.17 37.73
N ALA A 42 -14.37 41.63 37.16
CA ALA A 42 -13.98 43.04 37.10
C ALA A 42 -13.41 43.37 35.70
N PRO A 43 -13.72 44.53 35.10
CA PRO A 43 -13.35 44.86 33.73
C PRO A 43 -12.05 45.68 33.61
N GLY A 44 -11.29 45.42 32.54
CA GLY A 44 -10.30 46.33 31.93
C GLY A 44 -8.91 45.72 31.70
N PRO A 45 -8.03 46.38 30.92
CA PRO A 45 -8.21 46.94 29.58
C PRO A 45 -7.22 46.31 28.55
N ASP A 46 -7.44 46.60 27.27
CA ASP A 46 -6.56 46.38 26.10
C ASP A 46 -5.06 46.12 26.40
N ALA A 47 -4.57 44.95 25.98
CA ALA A 47 -3.16 44.73 25.67
C ALA A 47 -2.96 43.52 24.74
N GLY A 48 -2.72 43.81 23.46
CA GLY A 48 -1.86 43.02 22.58
C GLY A 48 -2.46 41.75 21.98
N ASP A 49 -2.62 41.78 20.66
CA ASP A 49 -2.78 40.59 19.81
C ASP A 49 -1.78 39.50 20.24
N PRO A 50 -2.22 38.26 20.54
CA PRO A 50 -1.29 37.18 20.84
C PRO A 50 -0.39 36.95 19.61
N PRO A 51 0.91 36.68 19.78
CA PRO A 51 1.76 36.34 18.65
C PRO A 51 1.12 35.18 17.89
N PRO A 52 1.17 35.18 16.53
CA PRO A 52 0.56 34.13 15.74
C PRO A 52 1.05 32.79 16.29
N ALA A 53 0.09 31.91 16.60
CA ALA A 53 0.38 30.56 17.05
C ALA A 53 1.42 29.97 16.09
N LYS A 54 2.57 29.56 16.63
CA LYS A 54 3.61 28.87 15.86
C LYS A 54 2.90 27.80 15.04
N ASP A 55 3.02 27.91 13.71
CA ASP A 55 2.53 26.92 12.77
C ASP A 55 2.83 25.53 13.35
N ALA A 56 1.76 24.78 13.60
CA ALA A 56 1.87 23.38 13.98
C ALA A 56 2.56 22.70 12.80
N GLY A 57 3.89 22.59 12.87
CA GLY A 57 4.69 21.97 11.84
C GLY A 57 4.07 20.62 11.55
N THR A 58 3.69 20.41 10.29
CA THR A 58 3.13 19.16 9.80
C THR A 58 4.01 18.05 10.33
N LYS A 59 3.47 17.26 11.28
CA LYS A 59 4.21 16.18 11.91
C LYS A 59 4.62 15.23 10.80
N GLU A 60 5.90 15.18 10.49
CA GLU A 60 6.42 14.31 9.44
C GLU A 60 5.94 12.89 9.75
N PRO A 61 5.34 12.18 8.77
CA PRO A 61 4.87 10.83 9.00
C PRO A 61 6.05 9.99 9.50
N ALA A 62 5.77 9.15 10.51
CA ALA A 62 6.79 8.26 11.02
C ALA A 62 7.35 7.40 9.87
N PRO A 63 8.67 7.21 9.80
CA PRO A 63 9.28 6.47 8.70
C PRO A 63 8.80 5.01 8.71
N GLY A 64 8.63 4.43 7.53
CA GLY A 64 8.16 3.05 7.39
C GLY A 64 9.08 2.03 8.08
N ALA A 65 8.54 0.84 8.36
CA ALA A 65 9.22 -0.18 9.15
C ALA A 65 10.53 -0.71 8.53
N CYS A 66 10.77 -0.44 7.25
CA CYS A 66 11.96 -0.83 6.49
C CYS A 66 12.78 0.37 5.99
N SER A 67 12.49 1.57 6.47
CA SER A 67 13.17 2.81 6.08
C SER A 67 14.67 2.82 6.40
N GLY A 68 15.10 2.04 7.39
CA GLY A 68 16.49 1.92 7.82
C GLY A 68 17.39 1.13 6.86
N GLU A 69 16.83 0.48 5.85
CA GLU A 69 17.60 -0.32 4.89
C GLU A 69 18.44 0.56 3.94
N ALA A 70 19.63 0.09 3.61
CA ALA A 70 20.65 0.90 2.94
C ALA A 70 20.40 1.11 1.43
N ASN A 71 19.74 0.18 0.77
CA ASN A 71 19.49 0.19 -0.68
C ASN A 71 18.08 -0.31 -0.99
N GLN A 72 17.64 -0.07 -2.22
CA GLN A 72 16.29 -0.45 -2.67
C GLN A 72 16.01 -1.94 -2.46
N ALA A 73 16.95 -2.82 -2.84
CA ALA A 73 16.75 -4.27 -2.77
C ALA A 73 16.59 -4.75 -1.31
N ALA A 74 17.40 -4.24 -0.39
CA ALA A 74 17.30 -4.55 1.03
C ALA A 74 15.97 -4.04 1.63
N CYS A 75 15.54 -2.83 1.23
CA CYS A 75 14.27 -2.26 1.67
C CYS A 75 13.06 -3.10 1.20
N VAL A 76 13.02 -3.45 -0.09
CA VAL A 76 11.97 -4.32 -0.63
C VAL A 76 12.01 -5.70 0.03
N THR A 77 13.20 -6.28 0.24
CA THR A 77 13.35 -7.58 0.94
C THR A 77 12.82 -7.54 2.38
N CYS A 78 13.08 -6.44 3.11
CA CYS A 78 12.51 -6.22 4.44
C CYS A 78 10.97 -6.17 4.40
N CYS A 79 10.39 -5.43 3.43
CA CYS A 79 8.94 -5.36 3.27
C CYS A 79 8.34 -6.70 2.85
N THR A 80 9.01 -7.46 1.97
CA THR A 80 8.60 -8.81 1.58
C THR A 80 8.58 -9.73 2.79
N THR A 81 9.63 -9.73 3.61
CA THR A 81 9.71 -10.58 4.82
C THR A 81 8.60 -10.26 5.82
N LYS A 82 8.20 -8.98 5.94
CA LYS A 82 7.12 -8.56 6.84
C LYS A 82 5.72 -8.84 6.30
N HIS A 83 5.58 -8.93 4.98
CA HIS A 83 4.29 -9.02 4.28
C HIS A 83 4.38 -10.03 3.12
N GLU A 84 4.81 -11.27 3.38
CA GLU A 84 5.11 -12.26 2.33
C GLU A 84 3.92 -12.54 1.40
N ASP A 85 2.74 -12.81 1.97
CA ASP A 85 1.52 -13.07 1.20
C ASP A 85 1.14 -11.84 0.34
N GLY A 86 1.28 -10.64 0.92
CA GLY A 86 1.02 -9.39 0.23
C GLY A 86 1.98 -9.10 -0.91
N ALA A 87 3.27 -9.39 -0.67
CA ALA A 87 4.32 -9.28 -1.67
C ALA A 87 4.05 -10.21 -2.85
N ALA A 88 3.64 -11.46 -2.59
CA ALA A 88 3.29 -12.40 -3.66
C ALA A 88 2.16 -11.85 -4.56
N ILE A 89 1.08 -11.31 -3.97
CA ILE A 89 -0.02 -10.71 -4.73
C ILE A 89 0.44 -9.47 -5.50
N TYR A 90 1.24 -8.61 -4.86
CA TYR A 90 1.79 -7.41 -5.47
C TYR A 90 2.66 -7.75 -6.69
N PHE A 91 3.59 -8.70 -6.56
CA PHE A 91 4.49 -9.08 -7.63
C PHE A 91 3.76 -9.79 -8.77
N VAL A 92 2.75 -10.61 -8.48
CA VAL A 92 1.87 -11.16 -9.54
C VAL A 92 1.17 -10.04 -10.30
N ALA A 93 0.59 -9.05 -9.61
CA ALA A 93 -0.07 -7.92 -10.26
C ALA A 93 0.90 -7.08 -11.12
N LEU A 94 2.13 -6.89 -10.65
CA LEU A 94 3.18 -6.22 -11.40
C LEU A 94 3.57 -7.02 -12.65
N ILE A 95 3.78 -8.34 -12.52
CA ILE A 95 4.15 -9.22 -13.63
C ILE A 95 3.02 -9.26 -14.68
N ASP A 96 1.77 -9.47 -14.27
CA ASP A 96 0.61 -9.46 -15.17
C ASP A 96 0.51 -8.16 -15.96
N CYS A 97 0.76 -7.04 -15.29
CA CYS A 97 0.79 -5.74 -15.95
C CYS A 97 1.97 -5.60 -16.91
N MET A 98 3.19 -5.99 -16.51
CA MET A 98 4.38 -5.96 -17.37
C MET A 98 4.21 -6.84 -18.60
N CYS A 99 3.53 -7.98 -18.47
CA CYS A 99 3.25 -8.92 -19.53
C CYS A 99 2.03 -8.57 -20.38
N ALA A 100 1.37 -7.45 -20.11
CA ALA A 100 0.35 -6.92 -21.02
C ALA A 100 0.99 -6.42 -22.33
N PRO A 101 0.33 -6.61 -23.50
CA PRO A 101 0.89 -6.22 -24.80
C PRO A 101 1.31 -4.75 -24.93
N ALA A 102 0.73 -3.85 -24.13
CA ALA A 102 1.04 -2.43 -24.12
C ALA A 102 2.32 -2.06 -23.34
N ASN A 103 2.90 -3.01 -22.60
CA ASN A 103 4.06 -2.80 -21.73
C ASN A 103 5.28 -3.56 -22.26
N CYS A 104 5.73 -4.61 -21.56
CA CYS A 104 6.99 -5.30 -21.81
C CYS A 104 6.81 -6.73 -22.35
N ALA A 105 5.58 -7.10 -22.74
CA ALA A 105 5.26 -8.45 -23.21
C ALA A 105 6.24 -8.98 -24.27
N ARG A 106 6.64 -8.12 -25.22
CA ARG A 106 7.56 -8.49 -26.30
C ARG A 106 8.99 -8.69 -25.80
N GLU A 107 9.51 -7.75 -25.02
CA GLU A 107 10.86 -7.80 -24.48
C GLU A 107 11.04 -8.93 -23.47
N CYS A 108 9.94 -9.35 -22.83
CA CYS A 108 9.91 -10.36 -21.78
C CYS A 108 9.32 -11.73 -22.22
N GLU A 109 8.94 -11.90 -23.50
CA GLU A 109 8.18 -13.06 -24.00
C GLU A 109 8.82 -14.41 -23.67
N THR A 110 10.15 -14.49 -23.71
CA THR A 110 10.92 -15.73 -23.48
C THR A 110 11.47 -15.85 -22.05
N THR A 111 11.16 -14.90 -21.18
CA THR A 111 11.65 -14.81 -19.80
C THR A 111 10.53 -14.61 -18.80
N LEU A 112 10.30 -13.37 -18.35
CA LEU A 112 9.34 -13.05 -17.28
C LEU A 112 7.90 -13.36 -17.70
N CYS A 113 7.60 -13.26 -18.99
CA CYS A 113 6.26 -13.41 -19.54
C CYS A 113 6.06 -14.73 -20.30
N ASP A 114 6.99 -15.69 -20.17
CA ASP A 114 6.83 -17.02 -20.73
C ASP A 114 5.77 -17.79 -19.90
N PRO A 115 4.60 -18.13 -20.49
CA PRO A 115 3.52 -18.78 -19.75
C PRO A 115 3.81 -20.24 -19.41
N ASP A 116 4.73 -20.89 -20.12
CA ASP A 116 5.05 -22.31 -19.97
C ASP A 116 6.29 -22.51 -19.07
N ALA A 117 7.23 -21.57 -19.09
CA ALA A 117 8.48 -21.64 -18.34
C ALA A 117 9.02 -20.25 -17.93
N PRO A 118 8.35 -19.55 -16.99
CA PRO A 118 8.76 -18.23 -16.56
C PRO A 118 10.17 -18.26 -15.94
N LYS A 119 10.99 -17.29 -16.30
CA LYS A 119 12.37 -17.13 -15.84
C LYS A 119 12.61 -15.68 -15.41
N ASN A 120 13.75 -15.48 -14.73
CA ASN A 120 14.23 -14.13 -14.45
C ASN A 120 14.36 -13.33 -15.75
N ALA A 121 13.93 -12.08 -15.70
CA ALA A 121 14.05 -11.12 -16.78
C ALA A 121 15.51 -11.05 -17.28
N ASP A 122 15.71 -11.16 -18.59
CA ASP A 122 17.00 -10.86 -19.22
C ASP A 122 17.26 -9.34 -19.27
N ALA A 123 18.40 -8.93 -19.82
CA ALA A 123 18.75 -7.51 -19.88
C ALA A 123 17.73 -6.66 -20.66
N SER A 124 17.10 -7.20 -21.71
CA SER A 124 16.11 -6.47 -22.52
C SER A 124 14.80 -6.33 -21.75
N CYS A 125 14.32 -7.41 -21.14
CA CYS A 125 13.15 -7.41 -20.29
C CYS A 125 13.35 -6.50 -19.07
N GLN A 126 14.49 -6.59 -18.38
CA GLN A 126 14.81 -5.73 -17.22
C GLN A 126 14.82 -4.25 -17.59
N ALA A 127 15.43 -3.89 -18.72
CA ALA A 127 15.43 -2.50 -19.19
C ALA A 127 14.00 -1.99 -19.44
N CYS A 128 13.14 -2.82 -20.04
CA CYS A 128 11.73 -2.46 -20.24
C CYS A 128 10.99 -2.33 -18.91
N VAL A 129 11.14 -3.29 -17.99
CA VAL A 129 10.48 -3.26 -16.67
C VAL A 129 10.88 -2.01 -15.89
N GLN A 130 12.16 -1.62 -15.92
CA GLN A 130 12.62 -0.39 -15.27
C GLN A 130 11.97 0.87 -15.88
N ASP A 131 11.85 0.96 -17.20
CA ASP A 131 11.19 2.08 -17.90
C ASP A 131 9.67 2.13 -17.63
N LYS A 132 9.01 0.97 -17.61
CA LYS A 132 7.54 0.87 -17.60
C LYS A 132 6.91 0.57 -16.25
N SER A 133 7.67 0.18 -15.23
CA SER A 133 7.14 -0.26 -13.93
C SER A 133 6.11 0.72 -13.32
N SER A 134 6.37 2.03 -13.44
CA SER A 134 5.46 3.07 -12.94
C SER A 134 4.07 3.06 -13.59
N ALA A 135 3.94 2.58 -14.83
CA ALA A 135 2.65 2.47 -15.53
C ALA A 135 1.72 1.43 -14.89
N CYS A 136 2.24 0.53 -14.06
CA CYS A 136 1.46 -0.53 -13.42
C CYS A 136 0.83 -0.15 -12.09
N GLY A 137 1.07 1.06 -11.58
CA GLY A 137 0.54 1.50 -10.30
C GLY A 137 -0.98 1.35 -10.17
N SER A 138 -1.74 1.63 -11.24
CA SER A 138 -3.20 1.45 -11.23
C SER A 138 -3.63 -0.01 -11.17
N THR A 139 -2.93 -0.89 -11.89
CA THR A 139 -3.21 -2.34 -11.89
C THR A 139 -2.90 -2.95 -10.53
N ILE A 140 -1.73 -2.64 -9.99
CA ILE A 140 -1.31 -3.07 -8.64
C ILE A 140 -2.31 -2.59 -7.60
N LYS A 141 -2.69 -1.31 -7.63
CA LYS A 141 -3.69 -0.76 -6.71
C LYS A 141 -5.02 -1.49 -6.83
N ALA A 142 -5.51 -1.74 -8.04
CA ALA A 142 -6.76 -2.46 -8.25
C ALA A 142 -6.69 -3.88 -7.65
N THR A 143 -5.60 -4.61 -7.89
CA THR A 143 -5.40 -5.95 -7.34
C THR A 143 -5.27 -5.94 -5.81
N CYS A 144 -4.44 -5.05 -5.27
CA CYS A 144 -4.21 -4.97 -3.82
C CYS A 144 -5.45 -4.54 -3.03
N THR A 145 -6.38 -3.76 -3.59
CA THR A 145 -7.54 -3.27 -2.81
C THR A 145 -8.42 -4.38 -2.22
N ALA A 146 -8.37 -5.59 -2.78
CA ALA A 146 -9.11 -6.75 -2.28
C ALA A 146 -8.36 -7.53 -1.18
N ASP A 147 -7.06 -7.27 -0.96
CA ASP A 147 -6.21 -8.03 -0.05
C ASP A 147 -5.45 -7.11 0.93
N PRO A 148 -5.74 -7.21 2.24
CA PRO A 148 -5.08 -6.38 3.26
C PRO A 148 -3.56 -6.58 3.36
N GLN A 149 -3.03 -7.76 3.04
CA GLN A 149 -1.59 -8.01 3.07
C GLN A 149 -0.92 -7.30 1.89
N CYS A 150 -1.53 -7.30 0.70
CA CYS A 150 -1.04 -6.58 -0.47
C CYS A 150 -1.01 -5.07 -0.21
N VAL A 151 -2.06 -4.51 0.40
CA VAL A 151 -2.08 -3.11 0.85
C VAL A 151 -0.98 -2.84 1.87
N ALA A 152 -0.76 -3.74 2.82
CA ALA A 152 0.29 -3.58 3.82
C ALA A 152 1.70 -3.62 3.22
N PHE A 153 1.94 -4.49 2.24
CA PHE A 153 3.19 -4.54 1.48
C PHE A 153 3.42 -3.24 0.69
N ASP A 154 2.43 -2.80 -0.10
CA ASP A 154 2.50 -1.55 -0.88
C ASP A 154 2.77 -0.34 0.03
N ALA A 155 2.06 -0.25 1.16
CA ALA A 155 2.28 0.77 2.17
C ALA A 155 3.69 0.68 2.78
N CYS A 156 4.21 -0.52 3.05
CA CYS A 156 5.58 -0.71 3.55
C CYS A 156 6.60 -0.15 2.56
N VAL A 157 6.48 -0.49 1.28
CA VAL A 157 7.39 -0.04 0.21
C VAL A 157 7.36 1.48 0.07
N GLY A 158 6.17 2.07 0.07
CA GLY A 158 5.98 3.52 -0.06
C GLY A 158 6.44 4.30 1.18
N GLN A 159 6.02 3.91 2.38
CA GLN A 159 6.37 4.61 3.62
C GLN A 159 7.85 4.45 4.01
N SER A 160 8.49 3.39 3.53
CA SER A 160 9.93 3.17 3.75
C SER A 160 10.80 3.82 2.66
N ASP A 161 10.19 4.52 1.70
CA ASP A 161 10.84 5.14 0.54
C ASP A 161 11.77 4.16 -0.19
N CYS A 162 11.34 2.91 -0.37
CA CYS A 162 12.21 1.90 -0.97
C CYS A 162 12.63 2.26 -2.40
N LEU A 163 11.77 2.96 -3.15
CA LEU A 163 12.06 3.36 -4.53
C LEU A 163 13.02 4.55 -4.64
N GLY A 164 13.13 5.39 -3.60
CA GLY A 164 14.08 6.51 -3.54
C GLY A 164 15.49 6.11 -3.12
N LYS A 165 15.69 4.85 -2.72
CA LYS A 165 16.98 4.34 -2.25
C LYS A 165 17.93 4.01 -3.41
N PRO A 166 19.26 4.12 -3.17
CA PRO A 166 20.28 3.75 -4.14
C PRO A 166 20.30 2.23 -4.41
#